data_AF-A0A7Y9NH55-F1
#
_entry.id   AF-A0A7Y9NH55-F1
#
_cell.length_a   1.000
_cell.length_b   1.000
_cell.length_c   1.000
_cell.angle_alpha   90.00
_cell.angle_beta   90.00
_cell.angle_gamma   90.00
#
_symmetry.space_group_name_H-M   'P 1'
#
loop_
_entity.id
_entity.type
_entity.pdbx_description
1 polymer ?
#
loop_
_entity_poly.entity_id
_entity_poly.type
_entity_poly.pdbx_seq_one_letter_code
_entity_poly.pdbx_strand_id
1 'polypeptide(L)'
;MALVPRVLEARGLDVTPGMIVKLRAGGDHATADVLEIILREEVAHVAAGSRWYRWYCTREGVEPRPRFMALLKEYAGGFLYGPFNLEARLLAGFDEEELAELIEQTELRGQVLASTTR
;
A
#
# COMPACT_ATOMS: atom_id res chain seq x y z
N MET A 1 -7.94 -7.53 9.05
CA MET A 1 -6.74 -6.66 9.12
C MET A 1 -5.80 -6.80 7.91
N ALA A 2 -6.18 -7.46 6.81
CA ALA A 2 -5.31 -7.54 5.63
C ALA A 2 -5.47 -6.31 4.72
N LEU A 3 -6.63 -6.20 4.06
CA LEU A 3 -6.81 -5.24 2.96
C LEU A 3 -6.87 -3.78 3.40
N VAL A 4 -7.59 -3.46 4.49
CA VAL A 4 -7.67 -2.06 4.95
C VAL A 4 -6.27 -1.52 5.28
N PRO A 5 -5.45 -2.16 6.15
CA PRO A 5 -4.11 -1.65 6.44
C PRO A 5 -3.14 -1.76 5.27
N ARG A 6 -3.10 -2.92 4.60
CA ARG A 6 -2.06 -3.22 3.59
C ARG A 6 -2.39 -2.71 2.18
N VAL A 7 -3.60 -2.18 1.95
CA VAL A 7 -4.01 -1.64 0.65
C VAL A 7 -4.49 -0.20 0.78
N LEU A 8 -5.53 0.04 1.57
CA LEU A 8 -6.15 1.37 1.65
C LEU A 8 -5.27 2.36 2.44
N GLU A 9 -4.84 1.98 3.63
CA GLU A 9 -3.99 2.81 4.49
C GLU A 9 -2.56 2.89 3.93
N ALA A 10 -1.97 1.75 3.52
CA ALA A 10 -0.67 1.72 2.86
C ALA A 10 -0.57 2.59 1.60
N ARG A 11 -1.69 2.99 0.98
CA ARG A 11 -1.68 3.97 -0.11
C ARG A 11 -1.13 5.32 0.33
N GLY A 12 -1.35 5.72 1.58
CA GLY A 12 -0.80 6.94 2.18
C GLY A 12 0.72 6.98 2.12
N LEU A 13 1.39 5.83 2.26
CA LEU A 13 2.85 5.73 2.15
C LEU A 13 3.37 6.07 0.74
N ASP A 14 2.55 5.81 -0.28
CA ASP A 14 2.91 6.00 -1.68
C ASP A 14 2.59 7.42 -2.17
N VAL A 15 1.44 7.98 -1.77
CA VAL A 15 0.91 9.24 -2.36
C VAL A 15 1.29 10.48 -1.58
N THR A 16 1.34 10.38 -0.26
CA THR A 16 1.54 11.54 0.63
C THR A 16 2.87 12.27 0.36
N PRO A 17 4.00 11.59 0.07
CA PRO A 17 5.23 12.29 -0.30
C PRO A 17 5.05 13.24 -1.49
N GLY A 18 4.36 12.78 -2.54
CA GLY A 18 4.08 13.61 -3.72
C GLY A 18 3.10 14.75 -3.44
N MET A 19 2.15 14.55 -2.53
CA MET A 19 1.23 15.61 -2.09
C MET A 19 1.97 16.70 -1.30
N ILE A 20 2.85 16.32 -0.38
CA ILE A 20 3.70 17.25 0.40
C ILE A 20 4.51 18.14 -0.55
N VAL A 21 5.20 17.54 -1.53
CA VAL A 21 5.98 18.29 -2.53
C VAL A 21 5.12 19.33 -3.26
N LYS A 22 3.93 18.93 -3.72
CA LYS A 22 3.01 19.83 -4.43
C LYS A 22 2.49 20.97 -3.56
N LEU A 23 2.13 20.69 -2.30
CA LEU A 23 1.66 21.69 -1.36
C LEU A 23 2.74 22.72 -1.05
N ARG A 24 3.98 22.26 -0.78
CA ARG A 24 5.12 23.16 -0.57
C ARG A 24 5.40 24.03 -1.79
N ALA A 25 5.36 23.46 -2.99
CA ALA A 25 5.54 24.22 -4.23
C ALA A 25 4.42 25.25 -4.47
N GLY A 26 3.20 24.97 -4.00
CA GLY A 26 2.05 25.89 -4.04
C GLY A 26 2.02 26.91 -2.90
N GLY A 27 2.98 26.91 -1.98
CA GLY A 27 3.07 27.83 -0.84
C GLY A 27 2.23 27.44 0.38
N ASP A 28 1.53 26.29 0.36
CA ASP A 28 0.80 25.78 1.51
C ASP A 28 1.71 24.91 2.39
N HIS A 29 2.59 25.58 3.14
CA HIS A 29 3.52 24.91 4.04
C HIS A 29 2.83 24.32 5.27
N ALA A 30 1.78 24.96 5.78
CA ALA A 30 1.09 24.51 6.98
C ALA A 30 0.43 23.13 6.77
N THR A 31 -0.26 22.93 5.64
CA THR A 31 -0.85 21.62 5.31
C THR A 31 0.24 20.58 5.05
N ALA A 32 1.34 20.96 4.38
CA ALA A 32 2.47 20.08 4.13
C ALA A 32 3.10 19.56 5.44
N ASP A 33 3.28 20.44 6.43
CA ASP A 33 3.85 20.08 7.74
C ASP A 33 2.94 19.08 8.50
N VAL A 34 1.61 19.24 8.40
CA VAL A 34 0.66 18.27 8.98
C VAL A 34 0.76 16.91 8.29
N LEU A 35 0.87 16.88 6.96
CA LEU A 35 1.01 15.63 6.22
C LEU A 35 2.34 14.91 6.50
N GLU A 36 3.41 15.63 6.82
CA GLU A 36 4.68 15.01 7.23
C GLU A 36 4.54 14.28 8.58
N ILE A 37 3.77 14.85 9.52
CA ILE A 37 3.45 14.17 10.79
C ILE A 37 2.63 12.90 10.52
N ILE A 38 1.58 13.01 9.72
CA ILE A 38 0.72 11.87 9.36
C ILE A 38 1.53 10.77 8.68
N LEU A 39 2.35 11.11 7.68
CA LEU A 39 3.17 10.15 6.94
C LEU A 39 4.15 9.41 7.87
N ARG A 40 4.74 10.10 8.84
CA ARG A 40 5.66 9.50 9.81
C ARG A 40 4.95 8.45 10.67
N GLU A 41 3.72 8.70 11.06
CA GLU A 41 2.92 7.77 11.88
C GLU A 41 2.36 6.61 11.05
N GLU A 42 2.11 6.85 9.77
CA GLU A 42 1.47 5.89 8.88
C GLU A 42 2.29 4.60 8.69
N VAL A 43 3.63 4.66 8.69
CA VAL A 43 4.48 3.45 8.59
C VAL A 43 4.22 2.52 9.78
N ALA A 44 4.17 3.07 10.99
CA ALA A 44 3.93 2.28 12.20
C ALA A 44 2.49 1.74 12.26
N HIS A 45 1.53 2.52 11.75
CA HIS A 45 0.13 2.13 11.64
C HIS A 45 -0.05 0.93 10.70
N VAL A 46 0.47 1.02 9.46
CA VAL A 46 0.43 -0.08 8.49
C VAL A 46 1.20 -1.30 9.01
N ALA A 47 2.34 -1.08 9.68
CA ALA A 47 3.09 -2.16 10.33
C ALA A 47 2.28 -2.90 11.40
N ALA A 48 1.47 -2.20 12.18
CA ALA A 48 0.58 -2.82 13.16
C ALA A 48 -0.46 -3.72 12.47
N GLY A 49 -1.05 -3.25 11.37
CA GLY A 49 -1.95 -4.06 10.53
C GLY A 49 -1.27 -5.31 9.97
N SER A 50 -0.04 -5.17 9.45
CA SER A 50 0.78 -6.27 8.94
C SER A 50 1.09 -7.32 10.02
N ARG A 51 1.42 -6.90 11.24
CA ARG A 51 1.65 -7.81 12.38
C ARG A 51 0.39 -8.57 12.77
N TRP A 52 -0.75 -7.88 12.87
CA TRP A 52 -2.04 -8.53 13.17
C TRP A 52 -2.46 -9.51 12.09
N TYR A 53 -2.24 -9.17 10.82
CA TYR A 53 -2.51 -10.06 9.71
C TYR A 53 -1.69 -11.36 9.80
N ARG A 54 -0.37 -11.23 9.98
CA ARG A 54 0.50 -12.40 10.11
C ARG A 54 0.16 -13.23 11.33
N TRP A 55 -0.09 -12.60 12.47
CA TRP A 55 -0.52 -13.30 13.69
C TRP A 55 -1.81 -14.11 13.47
N TYR A 56 -2.81 -13.53 12.80
CA TYR A 56 -4.03 -14.24 12.45
C TYR A 56 -3.72 -15.45 11.55
N CYS A 57 -2.92 -15.25 10.50
CA CYS A 57 -2.54 -16.32 9.59
C CYS A 57 -1.84 -17.49 10.31
N THR A 58 -0.87 -17.19 11.18
CA THR A 58 -0.21 -18.19 12.02
C THR A 58 -1.20 -18.94 12.90
N ARG A 59 -2.13 -18.22 13.55
CA ARG A 59 -3.14 -18.83 14.44
C ARG A 59 -4.08 -19.77 13.69
N GLU A 60 -4.48 -19.42 12.48
CA GLU A 60 -5.38 -20.22 11.64
C GLU A 60 -4.65 -21.27 10.78
N GLY A 61 -3.31 -21.35 10.85
CA GLY A 61 -2.51 -22.27 10.05
C GLY A 61 -2.56 -22.00 8.55
N VAL A 62 -2.73 -20.74 8.14
CA VAL A 62 -2.76 -20.33 6.73
C VAL A 62 -1.52 -19.52 6.37
N GLU A 63 -0.99 -19.75 5.16
CA GLU A 63 0.17 -19.01 4.68
C GLU A 63 -0.19 -17.56 4.34
N PRO A 64 0.48 -16.54 4.94
CA PRO A 64 0.07 -15.14 4.82
C PRO A 64 0.09 -14.60 3.37
N ARG A 65 1.15 -14.88 2.60
CA ARG A 65 1.29 -14.31 1.25
C ARG A 65 0.23 -14.82 0.27
N PRO A 66 0.07 -16.14 0.02
CA PRO A 66 -0.96 -16.62 -0.90
C PRO A 66 -2.37 -16.23 -0.43
N ARG A 67 -2.60 -16.17 0.89
CA ARG A 67 -3.88 -15.68 1.42
C ARG A 67 -4.12 -14.20 1.10
N PHE A 68 -3.08 -13.37 1.19
CA PHE A 68 -3.17 -11.95 0.90
C PHE A 68 -3.46 -11.70 -0.58
N MET A 69 -2.77 -12.43 -1.47
CA MET A 69 -3.02 -12.34 -2.92
C MET A 69 -4.42 -12.82 -3.31
N ALA A 70 -4.91 -13.88 -2.67
CA ALA A 70 -6.30 -14.31 -2.86
C ALA A 70 -7.29 -13.21 -2.44
N LEU A 71 -7.09 -12.57 -1.28
CA LEU A 71 -7.91 -11.46 -0.82
C LEU A 71 -7.85 -10.25 -1.75
N LEU A 72 -6.67 -9.93 -2.28
CA LEU A 72 -6.49 -8.84 -3.24
C LEU A 72 -7.30 -9.08 -4.51
N LYS A 73 -7.20 -10.29 -5.07
CA LYS A 73 -7.94 -10.69 -6.27
C LYS A 73 -9.46 -10.67 -6.02
N GLU A 74 -9.90 -11.13 -4.86
CA GLU A 74 -11.32 -11.26 -4.53
C GLU A 74 -11.99 -9.91 -4.24
N TYR A 75 -11.30 -9.00 -3.56
CA TYR A 75 -11.94 -7.80 -3.00
C TYR A 75 -11.27 -6.47 -3.36
N ALA A 76 -9.99 -6.46 -3.76
CA ALA A 76 -9.20 -5.22 -3.84
C ALA A 76 -8.73 -4.84 -5.26
N GLY A 77 -9.16 -5.54 -6.30
CA GLY A 77 -8.72 -5.28 -7.69
C GLY A 77 -8.92 -3.83 -8.15
N GLY A 78 -9.92 -3.12 -7.60
CA GLY A 78 -10.18 -1.71 -7.89
C GLY A 78 -9.36 -0.71 -7.06
N PHE A 79 -8.61 -1.15 -6.06
CA PHE A 79 -7.97 -0.28 -5.05
C PHE A 79 -6.44 -0.38 -5.01
N LEU A 80 -5.85 -1.29 -5.80
CA LEU A 80 -4.40 -1.42 -5.90
C LEU A 80 -3.85 -0.49 -6.99
N TYR A 81 -3.03 0.49 -6.59
CA TYR A 81 -2.43 1.49 -7.48
C TYR A 81 -0.98 1.75 -7.11
N GLY A 82 -0.09 1.66 -8.10
CA GLY A 82 1.28 2.13 -8.01
C GLY A 82 1.43 3.61 -8.39
N PRO A 83 2.69 4.10 -8.49
CA PRO A 83 3.91 3.42 -8.03
C PRO A 83 3.89 3.26 -6.50
N PHE A 84 4.60 2.25 -5.99
CA PHE A 84 4.69 1.99 -4.55
C PHE A 84 5.95 2.61 -3.94
N ASN A 85 5.84 3.08 -2.69
CA ASN A 85 6.99 3.44 -1.88
C ASN A 85 7.57 2.16 -1.25
N LEU A 86 8.53 1.54 -1.95
CA LEU A 86 9.08 0.23 -1.57
C LEU A 86 9.73 0.26 -0.19
N GLU A 87 10.54 1.28 0.09
CA GLU A 87 11.21 1.44 1.38
C GLU A 87 10.19 1.54 2.53
N ALA A 88 9.20 2.42 2.40
CA ALA A 88 8.17 2.59 3.44
C ALA A 88 7.33 1.32 3.62
N ARG A 89 7.00 0.61 2.54
CA ARG A 89 6.24 -0.65 2.63
C ARG A 89 7.07 -1.78 3.22
N LEU A 90 8.37 -1.89 2.92
CA LEU A 90 9.26 -2.85 3.59
C LEU A 90 9.29 -2.58 5.11
N LEU A 91 9.46 -1.32 5.52
CA LEU A 91 9.40 -0.91 6.92
C LEU A 91 8.02 -1.19 7.56
N ALA A 92 6.95 -1.10 6.78
CA ALA A 92 5.60 -1.43 7.20
C ALA A 92 5.31 -2.94 7.23
N GLY A 93 6.33 -3.78 7.04
CA GLY A 93 6.24 -5.23 7.11
C GLY A 93 5.67 -5.86 5.86
N PHE A 94 5.97 -5.37 4.68
CA PHE A 94 5.89 -6.16 3.45
C PHE A 94 7.23 -6.84 3.21
N ASP A 95 7.23 -8.00 2.55
CA ASP A 95 8.47 -8.62 2.06
C ASP A 95 8.71 -8.31 0.57
N GLU A 96 9.92 -8.59 0.08
CA GLU A 96 10.32 -8.27 -1.30
C GLU A 96 9.49 -9.02 -2.34
N GLU A 97 9.14 -10.28 -2.07
CA GLU A 97 8.33 -11.12 -2.95
C GLU A 97 6.89 -10.61 -3.02
N GLU A 98 6.31 -10.25 -1.87
CA GLU A 98 5.02 -9.58 -1.77
C GLU A 98 5.00 -8.29 -2.61
N LEU A 99 6.03 -7.46 -2.51
CA LEU A 99 6.10 -6.20 -3.28
C LEU A 99 6.24 -6.45 -4.78
N ALA A 100 7.05 -7.43 -5.20
CA ALA A 100 7.19 -7.79 -6.60
C ALA A 100 5.84 -8.23 -7.21
N GLU A 101 5.09 -9.08 -6.50
CA GLU A 101 3.76 -9.52 -6.94
C GLU A 101 2.75 -8.36 -7.01
N LEU A 102 2.82 -7.39 -6.09
CA LEU A 102 1.97 -6.19 -6.17
C LEU A 102 2.29 -5.33 -7.39
N ILE A 103 3.58 -5.15 -7.71
CA ILE A 103 4.02 -4.39 -8.88
C ILE A 103 3.47 -5.06 -10.15
N GLU A 104 3.70 -6.36 -10.30
CA GLU A 104 3.21 -7.14 -11.45
C GLU A 104 1.69 -7.00 -11.61
N GLN A 105 0.91 -7.13 -10.53
CA GLN A 105 -0.53 -6.96 -10.57
C GLN A 105 -0.97 -5.55 -11.03
N THR A 106 -0.26 -4.50 -10.60
CA THR A 106 -0.57 -3.13 -11.04
C THR A 106 -0.22 -2.89 -12.52
N GLU A 107 0.86 -3.48 -13.01
CA GLU A 107 1.27 -3.39 -14.42
C GLU A 107 0.30 -4.13 -15.34
N LEU A 108 -0.08 -5.36 -14.99
CA LEU A 108 -1.07 -6.15 -15.73
C LEU A 108 -2.40 -5.40 -15.84
N ARG A 109 -2.84 -4.78 -14.74
CA ARG A 109 -4.07 -3.96 -14.75
C ARG A 109 -3.93 -2.74 -15.67
N GLY A 110 -2.78 -2.06 -15.65
CA GLY A 110 -2.49 -0.94 -16.53
C GLY A 110 -2.58 -1.33 -18.01
N GLN A 111 -2.08 -2.52 -18.37
CA GLN A 111 -2.15 -3.05 -19.74
C GLN A 111 -3.59 -3.39 -20.17
N VAL A 112 -4.38 -4.00 -19.28
CA VAL A 112 -5.80 -4.33 -19.55
C VAL A 112 -6.66 -3.08 -19.74
N LEU A 113 -6.45 -2.04 -18.92
CA LEU A 113 -7.15 -0.76 -19.10
C LEU A 113 -6.74 -0.07 -20.42
N ALA A 114 -5.45 -0.14 -20.79
CA ALA A 114 -4.96 0.42 -22.04
C ALA A 114 -5.48 -0.31 -23.29
N SER A 115 -5.76 -1.61 -23.21
CA SER A 115 -6.29 -2.40 -24.34
C SER A 115 -7.80 -2.29 -24.53
N THR A 116 -8.55 -1.98 -23.46
CA THR A 116 -10.02 -1.85 -23.49
C THR A 116 -10.51 -0.47 -24.00
N THR A 117 -9.61 0.51 -24.11
CA THR A 117 -9.94 1.88 -24.54
C THR A 117 -9.75 2.10 -26.06
N ARG A 118 -9.84 1.04 -26.88
CA ARG A 118 -9.73 1.10 -28.35
C ARG A 118 -10.98 0.59 -29.04
#